data_AF-A0A965UMF4-F1
#
_entry.id   AF-A0A965UMF4-F1
#
_cell.length_a   1.000
_cell.length_b   1.000
_cell.length_c   1.000
_cell.angle_alpha   90.00
_cell.angle_beta   90.00
_cell.angle_gamma   90.00
#
_symmetry.space_group_name_H-M   'P 1'
#
loop_
_entity.id
_entity.type
_entity.pdbx_description
1 polymer ?
#
loop_
_entity_poly.entity_id
_entity_poly.type
_entity_poly.pdbx_seq_one_letter_code
_entity_poly.pdbx_strand_id
1 'polypeptide(L)'
;MPDIAFVTSGKLTPDGQRLIAYMTEQIAQAKVDANPDSLNALPGPIKHYYVNVESIRALSPEAWLQDYSNAARALHNTLTQIEESAARAQAEADERSRLSESLEDVKAALALAMQRIAELEAKQAAEAPEMDAEESAPEPVKSKKG
;
A
#
# COMPACT_ATOMS: atom_id res chain seq x y z
N MET A 1 -15.68 24.42 -2.75
CA MET A 1 -16.07 23.20 -3.49
C MET A 1 -16.82 23.65 -4.73
N PRO A 2 -16.43 23.24 -5.95
CA PRO A 2 -17.23 23.51 -7.14
C PRO A 2 -18.62 22.88 -7.00
N ASP A 3 -19.64 23.50 -7.60
CA ASP A 3 -21.00 22.97 -7.58
C ASP A 3 -21.08 21.76 -8.52
N ILE A 4 -21.23 20.56 -7.96
CA ILE A 4 -21.32 19.31 -8.71
C ILE A 4 -22.76 19.09 -9.13
N ALA A 5 -23.00 19.00 -10.44
CA ALA A 5 -24.28 18.60 -11.01
C ALA A 5 -24.29 17.09 -11.28
N PHE A 6 -25.22 16.36 -10.68
CA PHE A 6 -25.41 14.92 -10.93
C PHE A 6 -26.31 14.64 -12.14
N VAL A 7 -27.13 15.62 -12.53
CA VAL A 7 -28.03 15.56 -13.68
C VAL A 7 -27.92 16.87 -14.45
N THR A 8 -27.69 16.79 -15.75
CA THR A 8 -27.66 17.95 -16.66
C THR A 8 -28.57 17.68 -17.84
N SER A 9 -29.50 18.61 -18.12
CA SER A 9 -30.47 18.47 -19.23
C SER A 9 -31.25 17.14 -19.21
N GLY A 10 -31.62 16.68 -18.01
CA GLY A 10 -32.37 15.43 -17.81
C GLY A 10 -31.54 14.15 -17.99
N LYS A 11 -30.21 14.24 -18.10
CA LYS A 11 -29.31 13.09 -18.23
C LYS A 11 -28.34 13.03 -17.07
N LEU A 12 -28.01 11.82 -16.63
CA LEU A 12 -26.98 11.58 -15.62
C LEU A 12 -25.62 12.08 -16.13
N THR A 13 -24.93 12.85 -15.29
CA THR A 13 -23.50 13.15 -15.48
C THR A 13 -22.67 11.93 -15.06
N PRO A 14 -21.36 11.89 -15.37
CA PRO A 14 -20.49 10.82 -14.89
C PRO A 14 -20.53 10.64 -13.37
N ASP A 15 -20.59 11.75 -12.62
CA ASP A 15 -20.71 11.71 -11.16
C ASP A 15 -22.07 11.15 -10.72
N GLY A 16 -23.15 11.51 -11.41
CA GLY A 16 -24.48 10.95 -11.15
C GLY A 16 -24.55 9.45 -11.41
N GLN A 17 -23.97 8.98 -12.53
CA GLN A 17 -23.89 7.55 -12.86
C GLN A 17 -23.11 6.77 -11.82
N ARG A 18 -21.93 7.29 -11.44
CA ARG A 18 -21.05 6.68 -10.45
C ARG A 18 -21.71 6.60 -9.08
N LEU A 19 -22.39 7.66 -8.66
CA LEU A 19 -23.11 7.67 -7.39
C LEU A 19 -24.28 6.68 -7.37
N ILE A 20 -25.06 6.59 -8.46
CA ILE A 20 -26.12 5.57 -8.59
C ILE A 20 -25.54 4.16 -8.52
N ALA A 21 -24.47 3.89 -9.26
CA ALA A 21 -23.82 2.58 -9.24
C ALA A 21 -23.38 2.19 -7.83
N TYR A 22 -22.75 3.12 -7.09
CA TYR A 22 -22.39 2.92 -5.70
C TYR A 22 -23.60 2.59 -4.81
N MET A 23 -24.68 3.36 -4.89
CA MET A 23 -25.88 3.10 -4.08
C MET A 23 -26.50 1.74 -4.41
N THR A 24 -26.65 1.42 -5.69
CA THR A 24 -27.21 0.14 -6.14
C THR A 24 -26.34 -1.04 -5.74
N GLU A 25 -25.02 -0.90 -5.75
CA GLU A 25 -24.11 -1.94 -5.26
C GLU A 25 -24.27 -2.18 -3.75
N GLN A 26 -24.31 -1.11 -2.94
CA GLN A 26 -24.53 -1.23 -1.49
C GLN A 26 -25.86 -1.90 -1.17
N ILE A 27 -26.91 -1.57 -1.93
CA ILE A 27 -28.23 -2.21 -1.80
C ILE A 27 -28.17 -3.68 -2.22
N ALA A 28 -27.49 -4.00 -3.32
CA ALA A 28 -27.34 -5.38 -3.79
C ALA A 28 -26.61 -6.23 -2.74
N GLN A 29 -25.51 -5.73 -2.17
CA GLN A 29 -24.78 -6.38 -1.09
C GLN A 29 -25.68 -6.63 0.13
N ALA A 30 -26.43 -5.63 0.57
CA ALA A 30 -27.36 -5.78 1.70
C ALA A 30 -28.52 -6.78 1.42
N LYS A 31 -28.91 -6.98 0.16
CA LYS A 31 -29.93 -7.97 -0.22
C LYS A 31 -29.40 -9.41 -0.22
N VAL A 32 -28.10 -9.61 -0.49
CA VAL A 32 -27.50 -10.95 -0.51
C VAL A 32 -27.56 -11.63 0.85
N ASP A 33 -27.45 -10.85 1.93
CA ASP A 33 -27.47 -11.38 3.30
C ASP A 33 -28.84 -11.99 3.70
N ALA A 34 -29.89 -11.78 2.90
CA ALA A 34 -31.29 -12.18 3.17
C ALA A 34 -31.83 -11.76 4.56
N ASN A 35 -31.12 -10.85 5.24
CA ASN A 35 -31.43 -10.34 6.56
C ASN A 35 -32.04 -8.94 6.43
N PRO A 36 -33.26 -8.70 6.92
CA PRO A 36 -33.86 -7.36 6.93
C PRO A 36 -33.01 -6.34 7.71
N ASP A 37 -32.19 -6.78 8.67
CA ASP A 37 -31.29 -5.90 9.41
C ASP A 37 -30.20 -5.31 8.52
N SER A 38 -29.71 -6.04 7.50
CA SER A 38 -28.71 -5.53 6.55
C SER A 38 -29.25 -4.34 5.76
N LEU A 39 -30.51 -4.40 5.30
CA LEU A 39 -31.17 -3.26 4.65
C LEU A 39 -31.45 -2.11 5.63
N ASN A 40 -31.69 -2.42 6.91
CA ASN A 40 -31.90 -1.40 7.93
C ASN A 40 -30.63 -0.68 8.34
N ALA A 41 -29.47 -1.33 8.22
CA ALA A 41 -28.15 -0.80 8.52
C ALA A 41 -27.58 0.10 7.41
N LEU A 42 -28.21 0.13 6.23
CA LEU A 42 -27.80 1.03 5.15
C LEU A 42 -27.79 2.50 5.59
N PRO A 43 -26.83 3.32 5.14
CA PRO A 43 -26.83 4.75 5.39
C PRO A 43 -28.15 5.39 4.98
N GLY A 44 -28.64 6.36 5.77
CA GLY A 44 -29.94 7.00 5.57
C GLY A 44 -30.25 7.40 4.12
N PRO A 45 -29.33 8.09 3.41
CA PRO A 45 -29.51 8.41 1.99
C PRO A 45 -29.66 7.16 1.08
N ILE A 46 -28.85 6.12 1.28
CA ILE A 46 -28.91 4.88 0.49
C ILE A 46 -30.22 4.13 0.78
N LYS A 47 -30.62 4.06 2.06
CA LYS A 47 -31.91 3.48 2.45
C LYS A 47 -33.08 4.26 1.84
N HIS A 48 -33.01 5.58 1.82
CA HIS A 48 -34.02 6.43 1.19
C HIS A 48 -34.10 6.22 -0.32
N TYR A 49 -32.95 6.08 -1.00
CA TYR A 49 -32.88 5.71 -2.41
C TYR A 49 -33.49 4.32 -2.66
N TYR A 50 -33.10 3.32 -1.87
CA TYR A 50 -33.65 1.96 -1.96
C TYR A 50 -35.18 1.96 -1.89
N VAL A 51 -35.75 2.64 -0.90
CA VAL A 51 -37.21 2.69 -0.75
C VAL A 51 -37.84 3.36 -1.97
N ASN A 52 -37.48 4.61 -2.25
CA ASN A 52 -38.22 5.43 -3.21
C ASN A 52 -37.95 5.11 -4.68
N VAL A 53 -36.76 4.59 -5.01
CA VAL A 53 -36.36 4.32 -6.39
C VAL A 53 -36.47 2.83 -6.72
N GLU A 54 -35.91 1.94 -5.90
CA GLU A 54 -35.89 0.51 -6.22
C GLU A 54 -37.14 -0.25 -5.75
N SER A 55 -37.57 -0.02 -4.51
CA SER A 55 -38.62 -0.80 -3.86
C SER A 55 -40.02 -0.38 -4.30
N ILE A 56 -40.40 0.88 -4.07
CA ILE A 56 -41.73 1.39 -4.42
C ILE A 56 -41.79 2.11 -5.78
N ARG A 57 -40.62 2.40 -6.38
CA ARG A 57 -40.49 3.04 -7.71
C ARG A 57 -41.28 4.35 -7.84
N ALA A 58 -41.33 5.13 -6.77
CA ALA A 58 -41.98 6.44 -6.74
C ALA A 58 -41.18 7.51 -7.49
N LEU A 59 -39.85 7.34 -7.59
CA LEU A 59 -38.94 8.26 -8.28
C LEU A 59 -38.06 7.52 -9.27
N SER A 60 -37.64 8.21 -10.33
CA SER A 60 -36.49 7.75 -11.14
C SER A 60 -35.18 8.04 -10.41
N PRO A 61 -34.06 7.37 -10.76
CA PRO A 61 -32.76 7.68 -10.20
C PRO A 61 -32.36 9.15 -10.40
N GLU A 62 -32.64 9.72 -11.57
CA GLU A 62 -32.36 11.13 -11.89
C GLU A 62 -33.19 12.07 -11.02
N ALA A 63 -34.49 11.80 -10.88
CA ALA A 63 -35.38 12.60 -10.05
C ALA A 63 -34.92 12.59 -8.59
N TRP A 64 -34.50 11.44 -8.07
CA TRP A 64 -33.96 11.34 -6.73
C TRP A 64 -32.69 12.19 -6.55
N LEU A 65 -31.75 12.15 -7.51
CA LEU A 65 -30.53 12.96 -7.45
C LEU A 65 -30.81 14.47 -7.50
N GLN A 66 -31.88 14.88 -8.17
CA GLN A 66 -32.31 16.28 -8.25
C GLN A 66 -33.02 16.71 -6.95
N ASP A 67 -34.02 15.95 -6.51
CA ASP A 67 -34.86 16.27 -5.35
C ASP A 67 -34.10 16.15 -4.03
N TYR A 68 -33.12 15.23 -3.96
CA TYR A 68 -32.30 14.97 -2.78
C TYR A 68 -30.83 15.33 -2.99
N SER A 69 -30.57 16.44 -3.70
CA SER A 69 -29.22 16.90 -4.07
C SER A 69 -28.24 17.02 -2.89
N ASN A 70 -28.68 17.44 -1.70
CA ASN A 70 -27.81 17.50 -0.52
C ASN A 70 -27.39 16.11 -0.02
N ALA A 71 -28.30 15.14 -0.05
CA ALA A 71 -28.00 13.75 0.31
C ALA A 71 -27.07 13.12 -0.73
N ALA A 72 -27.30 13.40 -2.01
CA ALA A 72 -26.43 12.99 -3.10
C ALA A 72 -25.01 13.57 -2.96
N ARG A 73 -24.88 14.86 -2.62
CA ARG A 73 -23.58 15.51 -2.35
C ARG A 73 -22.86 14.88 -1.14
N ALA A 74 -23.59 14.59 -0.06
CA ALA A 74 -23.01 13.95 1.11
C ALA A 74 -22.43 12.56 0.76
N LEU A 75 -23.20 11.74 0.05
CA LEU A 75 -22.73 10.44 -0.42
C LEU A 75 -21.57 10.55 -1.40
N HIS A 76 -21.61 11.51 -2.33
CA HIS A 76 -20.51 11.75 -3.26
C HIS A 76 -19.21 12.09 -2.50
N ASN A 77 -19.28 12.95 -1.50
CA ASN A 77 -18.10 13.26 -0.67
C ASN A 77 -17.56 12.02 0.05
N THR A 78 -18.45 11.16 0.59
CA THR A 78 -18.05 9.90 1.20
C THR A 78 -17.39 8.97 0.18
N LEU A 79 -17.96 8.84 -1.02
CA LEU A 79 -17.40 8.03 -2.09
C LEU A 79 -16.01 8.51 -2.51
N THR A 80 -15.85 9.83 -2.73
CA THR A 80 -14.53 10.42 -3.05
C THR A 80 -13.51 10.16 -1.94
N GLN A 81 -13.89 10.28 -0.67
CA GLN A 81 -12.98 9.99 0.44
C GLN A 81 -12.56 8.51 0.48
N ILE A 82 -13.48 7.59 0.19
CA ILE A 82 -13.18 6.16 0.10
C ILE A 82 -12.19 5.91 -1.04
N GLU A 83 -12.46 6.46 -2.24
CA GLU A 83 -11.58 6.33 -3.41
C GLU A 83 -10.18 6.89 -3.14
N GLU A 84 -10.08 8.08 -2.53
CA GLU A 84 -8.80 8.69 -2.16
C GLU A 84 -8.05 7.89 -1.08
N SER A 85 -8.78 7.27 -0.15
CA SER A 85 -8.16 6.41 0.87
C SER A 85 -7.60 5.12 0.27
N ALA A 86 -8.33 4.50 -0.67
CA ALA A 86 -7.90 3.31 -1.38
C ALA A 86 -6.69 3.59 -2.27
N ALA A 87 -6.69 4.71 -3.01
CA ALA A 87 -5.56 5.13 -3.82
C ALA A 87 -4.29 5.37 -2.99
N ARG A 88 -4.42 6.00 -1.81
CA ARG A 88 -3.29 6.18 -0.88
C ARG A 88 -2.76 4.86 -0.34
N ALA A 89 -3.66 3.95 0.08
CA ALA A 89 -3.27 2.64 0.57
C ALA A 89 -2.52 1.82 -0.51
N GLN A 90 -2.95 1.90 -1.77
CA GLN A 90 -2.26 1.25 -2.88
C GLN A 90 -0.88 1.87 -3.12
N ALA A 91 -0.77 3.20 -3.12
CA ALA A 91 0.52 3.88 -3.28
C ALA A 91 1.51 3.53 -2.15
N GLU A 92 1.03 3.43 -0.91
CA GLU A 92 1.85 2.96 0.21
C GLU A 92 2.28 1.50 0.07
N ALA A 93 1.42 0.63 -0.46
CA ALA A 93 1.74 -0.78 -0.72
C ALA A 93 2.81 -0.92 -1.82
N ASP A 94 2.70 -0.11 -2.88
CA ASP A 94 3.66 -0.09 -3.98
C ASP A 94 5.04 0.43 -3.50
N GLU A 95 5.04 1.47 -2.66
CA GLU A 95 6.27 2.00 -2.07
C GLU A 95 6.94 1.00 -1.12
N ARG A 96 6.16 0.30 -0.29
CA ARG A 96 6.70 -0.76 0.58
C ARG A 96 7.32 -1.89 -0.23
N SER A 97 6.71 -2.27 -1.35
CA SER A 97 7.25 -3.30 -2.25
C SER A 97 8.59 -2.85 -2.84
N ARG A 98 8.68 -1.61 -3.33
CA ARG A 98 9.93 -1.02 -3.84
C ARG A 98 11.04 -0.95 -2.79
N LEU A 99 10.71 -0.52 -1.57
CA LEU A 99 11.67 -0.48 -0.46
C LEU A 99 12.17 -1.89 -0.10
N SER A 100 11.27 -2.89 -0.14
CA SER A 100 11.66 -4.29 0.10
C SER A 100 12.63 -4.79 -0.95
N GLU A 101 12.39 -4.53 -2.23
CA GLU A 101 13.30 -4.89 -3.33
C GLU A 101 14.66 -4.22 -3.15
N SER A 102 14.68 -2.91 -2.87
CA SER A 102 15.93 -2.17 -2.63
C SER A 102 16.71 -2.69 -1.42
N LEU A 103 16.03 -3.16 -0.36
CA LEU A 103 16.69 -3.73 0.81
C LEU A 103 17.37 -5.08 0.49
N GLU A 104 16.75 -5.91 -0.35
CA GLU A 104 17.37 -7.16 -0.80
C GLU A 104 18.62 -6.89 -1.65
N ASP A 105 18.59 -5.87 -2.52
CA ASP A 105 19.78 -5.45 -3.29
C ASP A 105 20.91 -4.97 -2.36
N VAL A 106 20.59 -4.18 -1.33
CA VAL A 106 21.58 -3.72 -0.34
C VAL A 106 22.17 -4.88 0.44
N LYS A 107 21.36 -5.87 0.85
CA LYS A 107 21.85 -7.07 1.52
C LYS A 107 22.78 -7.88 0.62
N ALA A 108 22.43 -8.03 -0.66
CA ALA A 108 23.28 -8.73 -1.64
C ALA A 108 24.61 -8.00 -1.85
N ALA A 109 24.59 -6.67 -1.97
CA ALA A 109 25.79 -5.86 -2.10
C ALA A 109 26.68 -5.95 -0.85
N LEU A 110 26.08 -5.95 0.35
CA LEU A 110 26.81 -6.10 1.61
C LEU A 110 27.47 -7.48 1.71
N ALA A 111 26.75 -8.56 1.37
CA ALA A 111 27.31 -9.91 1.36
C ALA A 111 28.50 -10.03 0.40
N LEU A 112 28.40 -9.44 -0.80
CA LEU A 112 29.49 -9.41 -1.78
C LEU A 112 30.70 -8.61 -1.27
N ALA A 113 30.46 -7.47 -0.61
CA ALA A 113 31.52 -6.68 -0.01
C ALA A 113 32.25 -7.44 1.11
N MET A 114 31.51 -8.11 2.00
CA MET A 114 32.08 -8.95 3.06
C MET A 114 32.90 -10.11 2.49
N GLN A 115 32.41 -10.77 1.44
CA GLN A 115 33.16 -11.84 0.77
C GLN A 115 34.48 -11.33 0.19
N ARG A 116 34.46 -10.17 -0.49
CA ARG A 116 35.68 -9.55 -1.02
C ARG A 116 36.67 -9.15 0.06
N ILE A 117 36.18 -8.62 1.19
CA ILE A 117 37.03 -8.30 2.35
C ILE A 117 37.72 -9.57 2.85
N ALA A 118 36.96 -10.66 3.07
CA ALA A 118 37.53 -11.92 3.52
C ALA A 118 38.56 -12.51 2.53
N GLU A 119 38.31 -12.41 1.22
CA GLU A 119 39.28 -12.82 0.19
C GLU A 119 40.57 -11.97 0.21
N LEU A 120 40.45 -10.67 0.45
CA LEU A 120 41.60 -9.77 0.56
C LEU A 120 42.41 -10.03 1.83
N GLU A 121 41.74 -10.26 2.97
CA GLU A 121 42.40 -10.64 4.23
C GLU A 121 43.13 -11.98 4.09
N ALA A 122 42.51 -12.98 3.46
CA ALA A 122 43.15 -14.28 3.21
C ALA A 122 44.38 -14.17 2.30
N LYS A 123 44.33 -13.32 1.27
CA LYS A 123 45.49 -13.04 0.40
C LYS A 123 46.62 -12.33 1.16
N GLN A 124 46.30 -11.35 2.00
CA GLN A 124 47.30 -10.68 2.84
C GLN A 124 47.94 -11.63 3.86
N ALA A 125 47.16 -12.55 4.44
CA ALA A 125 47.69 -13.58 5.33
C ALA A 125 48.59 -14.60 4.60
N ALA A 126 48.29 -14.91 3.33
CA ALA A 126 49.09 -15.81 2.50
C ALA A 126 50.36 -15.15 1.92
N GLU A 127 50.38 -13.83 1.75
CA GLU A 127 51.54 -13.04 1.31
C GLU A 127 52.41 -12.53 2.46
N ALA A 128 52.06 -12.79 3.72
CA ALA A 128 52.92 -12.49 4.86
C ALA A 128 54.22 -13.31 4.75
N PRO A 129 55.38 -12.70 4.51
CA PRO A 129 56.63 -13.45 4.47
C PRO A 129 56.91 -14.01 5.86
N GLU A 130 57.28 -15.30 5.93
CA GLU A 130 57.94 -15.89 7.09
C GLU A 130 59.22 -15.08 7.39
N MET A 131 59.11 -14.03 8.21
CA MET A 131 60.23 -13.52 8.98
C MET A 131 60.16 -14.14 10.37
N ASP A 132 60.46 -15.43 10.45
CA ASP A 132 61.00 -16.03 11.69
C ASP A 132 61.54 -17.43 11.40
N ALA A 133 62.68 -17.50 10.70
CA ALA A 133 63.60 -18.61 10.85
C ALA A 133 65.02 -18.17 10.50
N GLU A 134 65.94 -18.46 11.41
CA GLU A 134 67.41 -18.43 11.30
C GLU A 134 68.15 -17.10 11.55
N GLU A 135 68.55 -16.89 12.80
CA GLU A 135 69.96 -16.55 13.08
C GLU A 135 70.48 -17.29 14.33
N SER A 136 71.12 -18.44 14.07
CA SER A 136 72.35 -18.95 14.69
C SER A 136 72.54 -18.88 16.21
N ALA A 137 72.41 -20.04 16.86
CA ALA A 137 73.42 -20.50 17.83
C ALA A 137 74.17 -21.68 17.19
N PRO A 138 75.44 -22.01 17.53
CA PRO A 138 76.23 -21.58 18.70
C PRO A 138 77.70 -21.22 18.36
N GLU A 139 78.50 -20.72 19.30
CA GLU A 139 79.87 -21.23 19.49
C GLU A 139 80.45 -20.90 20.89
N PRO A 140 81.39 -21.73 21.41
CA PRO A 140 81.81 -21.77 22.81
C PRO A 140 83.12 -21.00 23.05
N VAL A 141 83.28 -20.35 24.20
CA VAL A 141 84.58 -19.80 24.62
C VAL A 141 85.10 -20.49 25.87
N LYS A 142 86.29 -21.07 25.70
CA LYS A 142 87.10 -21.80 26.67
C LYS A 142 87.55 -20.92 27.84
N SER A 143 87.72 -21.59 28.97
CA SER A 143 88.29 -21.20 30.26
C SER A 143 89.49 -20.25 30.25
N LYS A 144 89.61 -19.40 31.28
CA LYS A 144 90.90 -19.17 31.95
C LYS A 144 90.74 -18.80 33.43
N LYS A 145 91.40 -19.60 34.28
CA LYS A 145 91.68 -19.39 35.70
C LYS A 145 92.49 -18.10 35.92
N GLY A 146 92.27 -17.50 37.08
CA GLY A 146 93.13 -16.51 37.75
C GLY A 146 92.55 -16.19 39.11
#